data_AF-A0AB74CKJ3-F1
#
_entry.id   AF-A0AB74CKJ3-F1
#
_cell.length_a   1.000
_cell.length_b   1.000
_cell.length_c   1.000
_cell.angle_alpha   90.00
_cell.angle_beta   90.00
_cell.angle_gamma   90.00
#
_symmetry.space_group_name_H-M   'P 1'
#
loop_
_entity.id
_entity.type
_entity.pdbx_description
1 polymer ?
#
loop_
_entity_poly.entity_id
_entity_poly.type
_entity_poly.pdbx_seq_one_letter_code
_entity_poly.pdbx_strand_id
1 'polypeptide(L)'
;MSLFGYDQGLLSGVVVTEDFLVVHDLVGTSKTKTLSTVTAIYDVGCFFGALVAFGIGERLGRKKSILLGTTLMAIGTLKCTSYSLPQIFIGRVILGYVSEISGFLLRFLSRTQFMFIFVLFATIPWLPESPRWLMQKGYEKEAIEILSCIEDKPIDDPYVVAQKNEIEYTIYYERDNAIRWDDILLCRKTDSTDSKSLRRLILGAGTQFMQQFECINLMSYYLPTVLMKFVGLSDSMVRLLTAVNSVTYLICTCCAVGLIERMGRRGLMMLFTAGQFFAFLNITILLRYAEANAGTV
;
A
#
# COMPACT_ATOMS: atom_id res chain seq x y z
N MET A 1 5.45 3.39 2.81
CA MET A 1 5.39 2.02 2.25
C MET A 1 5.91 0.97 3.21
N SER A 2 7.02 1.21 3.93
CA SER A 2 7.58 0.27 4.90
C SER A 2 6.58 -0.14 5.99
N LEU A 3 5.77 0.81 6.46
CA LEU A 3 4.73 0.48 7.42
C LEU A 3 3.70 -0.44 6.77
N PHE A 4 3.03 -0.03 5.68
CA PHE A 4 2.01 -0.85 4.99
C PHE A 4 2.45 -2.32 4.79
N GLY A 5 3.68 -2.55 4.33
CA GLY A 5 4.23 -3.90 4.19
C GLY A 5 4.49 -4.64 5.51
N TYR A 6 4.84 -3.94 6.59
CA TYR A 6 4.97 -4.52 7.93
C TYR A 6 3.65 -5.10 8.43
N ASP A 7 2.53 -4.38 8.28
CA ASP A 7 1.21 -4.88 8.69
C ASP A 7 0.74 -6.07 7.85
N GLN A 8 0.98 -6.02 6.54
CA GLN A 8 0.66 -7.13 5.67
C GLN A 8 1.46 -8.39 6.04
N GLY A 9 2.76 -8.25 6.27
CA GLY A 9 3.63 -9.36 6.69
C GLY A 9 3.28 -9.90 8.07
N LEU A 10 2.93 -9.03 9.01
CA LEU A 10 2.50 -9.40 10.35
C LEU A 10 1.22 -10.26 10.32
N LEU A 11 0.21 -9.83 9.56
CA LEU A 11 -1.05 -10.55 9.44
C LEU A 11 -0.86 -11.97 8.86
N SER A 12 0.04 -12.13 7.88
CA SER A 12 0.37 -13.45 7.31
C SER A 12 0.86 -14.46 8.35
N GLY A 13 1.78 -14.07 9.23
CA GLY A 13 2.29 -14.96 10.28
C GLY A 13 1.30 -15.20 11.41
N VAL A 14 0.50 -14.19 11.73
CA VAL A 14 -0.45 -14.21 12.85
C VAL A 14 -1.66 -15.10 12.58
N VAL A 15 -2.18 -15.11 11.34
CA VAL A 15 -3.35 -15.92 10.94
C VAL A 15 -3.15 -17.43 11.16
N VAL A 16 -1.90 -17.85 11.32
CA VAL A 16 -1.48 -19.26 11.42
C VAL A 16 -1.17 -19.69 12.85
N THR A 17 -1.07 -18.76 13.81
CA THR A 17 -0.69 -19.08 15.19
C THR A 17 -1.88 -19.68 15.96
N GLU A 18 -1.70 -20.82 16.64
CA GLU A 18 -2.78 -21.49 17.40
C GLU A 18 -3.39 -20.60 18.49
N ASP A 19 -2.57 -19.77 19.17
CA ASP A 19 -3.04 -18.79 20.16
C ASP A 19 -4.08 -17.84 19.57
N PHE A 20 -3.94 -17.44 18.31
CA PHE A 20 -4.88 -16.54 17.63
C PHE A 20 -6.22 -17.22 17.35
N LEU A 21 -6.17 -18.50 16.93
CA LEU A 21 -7.35 -19.29 16.59
C LEU A 21 -8.16 -19.66 17.84
N VAL A 22 -7.48 -19.94 18.96
CA VAL A 22 -8.10 -20.28 20.25
C VAL A 22 -8.66 -19.04 20.95
N VAL A 23 -7.94 -17.92 20.97
CA VAL A 23 -8.39 -16.67 21.63
C VAL A 23 -9.62 -16.06 20.95
N HIS A 24 -9.75 -16.18 19.63
CA HIS A 24 -10.89 -15.65 18.88
C HIS A 24 -12.01 -16.66 18.63
N ASP A 25 -11.93 -17.83 19.27
CA ASP A 25 -12.91 -18.91 19.13
C ASP A 25 -13.16 -19.27 17.64
N LEU A 26 -12.10 -19.25 16.82
CA LEU A 26 -12.13 -19.49 15.37
C LEU A 26 -11.85 -20.96 15.01
N VAL A 27 -11.91 -21.87 15.98
CA VAL A 27 -11.69 -23.30 15.76
C VAL A 27 -12.92 -23.91 15.06
N GLY A 28 -12.80 -24.17 13.75
CA GLY A 28 -13.78 -24.94 12.97
C GLY A 28 -14.04 -24.43 11.54
N THR A 29 -14.41 -25.36 10.65
CA THR A 29 -14.69 -25.13 9.21
C THR A 29 -15.84 -24.17 8.91
N SER A 30 -16.70 -23.87 9.89
CA SER A 30 -17.82 -22.91 9.75
C SER A 30 -17.44 -21.44 9.95
N LYS A 31 -16.28 -21.11 10.54
CA LYS A 31 -15.91 -19.72 10.91
C LYS A 31 -14.89 -19.05 9.98
N THR A 32 -14.58 -19.66 8.83
CA THR A 32 -13.72 -19.09 7.78
C THR A 32 -14.25 -17.75 7.25
N LYS A 33 -15.58 -17.58 7.21
CA LYS A 33 -16.23 -16.32 6.82
C LYS A 33 -15.79 -15.16 7.71
N THR A 34 -15.72 -15.36 9.03
CA THR A 34 -15.36 -14.31 9.99
C THR A 34 -13.91 -13.87 9.80
N LEU A 35 -12.98 -14.82 9.57
CA LEU A 35 -11.57 -14.50 9.30
C LEU A 35 -11.41 -13.71 7.99
N SER A 36 -12.12 -14.10 6.93
CA SER A 36 -12.09 -13.39 5.66
C SER A 36 -12.75 -12.01 5.73
N THR A 37 -13.82 -11.85 6.52
CA THR A 37 -14.43 -10.53 6.80
C THR A 37 -13.46 -9.62 7.55
N VAL A 38 -12.74 -10.17 8.53
CA VAL A 38 -11.72 -9.49 9.34
C VAL A 38 -10.54 -9.01 8.49
N THR A 39 -10.15 -9.74 7.44
CA THR A 39 -9.15 -9.27 6.47
C THR A 39 -9.73 -8.27 5.45
N ALA A 40 -10.96 -8.47 4.98
CA ALA A 40 -11.56 -7.60 3.96
C ALA A 40 -11.87 -6.19 4.48
N ILE A 41 -12.19 -6.06 5.78
CA ILE A 41 -12.50 -4.76 6.39
C ILE A 41 -11.29 -3.81 6.37
N TYR A 42 -10.07 -4.35 6.35
CA TYR A 42 -8.82 -3.59 6.19
C TYR A 42 -8.79 -2.86 4.85
N ASP A 43 -9.06 -3.59 3.75
CA ASP A 43 -9.06 -3.02 2.40
C ASP A 43 -10.17 -1.98 2.23
N VAL A 44 -11.33 -2.19 2.87
CA VAL A 44 -12.44 -1.21 2.92
C VAL A 44 -12.01 0.06 3.67
N GLY A 45 -11.34 -0.07 4.80
CA GLY A 45 -10.79 1.06 5.55
C GLY A 45 -9.76 1.85 4.73
N CYS A 46 -8.86 1.16 4.03
CA CYS A 46 -7.89 1.79 3.12
C CYS A 46 -8.58 2.53 1.96
N PHE A 47 -9.68 1.99 1.42
CA PHE A 47 -10.45 2.63 0.35
C PHE A 47 -11.02 3.99 0.80
N PHE A 48 -11.73 4.03 1.93
CA PHE A 48 -12.26 5.30 2.46
C PHE A 48 -11.14 6.25 2.91
N GLY A 49 -10.07 5.71 3.49
CA GLY A 49 -8.88 6.49 3.85
C GLY A 49 -8.24 7.17 2.65
N ALA A 50 -8.16 6.48 1.50
CA ALA A 50 -7.66 7.03 0.25
C ALA A 50 -8.55 8.17 -0.29
N LEU A 51 -9.88 8.04 -0.20
CA LEU A 51 -10.82 9.10 -0.60
C LEU A 51 -10.68 10.36 0.28
N VAL A 52 -10.53 10.17 1.58
CA VAL A 52 -10.30 11.28 2.52
C VAL A 52 -8.94 11.93 2.25
N ALA A 53 -7.88 11.12 2.08
CA ALA A 53 -6.55 11.62 1.75
C ALA A 53 -6.53 12.37 0.40
N PHE A 54 -7.34 11.94 -0.56
CA PHE A 54 -7.50 12.62 -1.84
C PHE A 54 -8.08 14.03 -1.67
N GLY A 55 -9.17 14.19 -0.91
CA GLY A 55 -9.80 15.51 -0.71
C GLY A 55 -9.01 16.45 0.21
N ILE A 56 -8.30 15.90 1.19
CA ILE A 56 -7.52 16.65 2.20
C ILE A 56 -6.11 16.98 1.69
N GLY A 57 -5.52 16.09 0.88
CA GLY A 57 -4.11 16.14 0.48
C GLY A 57 -3.73 17.39 -0.31
N GLU A 58 -4.56 17.81 -1.28
CA GLU A 58 -4.29 19.05 -2.04
C GLU A 58 -4.34 20.30 -1.16
N ARG A 59 -5.23 20.31 -0.15
CA ARG A 59 -5.44 21.49 0.70
C ARG A 59 -4.32 21.69 1.71
N LEU A 60 -3.88 20.61 2.36
CA LEU A 60 -2.95 20.63 3.49
C LEU A 60 -1.48 20.52 3.10
N GLY A 61 -1.16 20.07 1.88
CA GLY A 61 0.22 19.80 1.47
C GLY A 61 0.66 18.39 1.85
N ARG A 62 1.74 17.91 1.25
CA ARG A 62 2.20 16.52 1.37
C ARG A 62 2.69 16.23 2.79
N LYS A 63 3.48 17.13 3.39
CA LYS A 63 4.03 16.93 4.74
C LYS A 63 2.93 16.81 5.80
N LYS A 64 1.98 17.75 5.80
CA LYS A 64 0.89 17.77 6.79
C LYS A 64 -0.10 16.63 6.57
N SER A 65 -0.34 16.24 5.32
CA SER A 65 -1.16 15.07 5.00
C SER A 65 -0.54 13.77 5.54
N ILE A 66 0.77 13.57 5.36
CA ILE A 66 1.47 12.40 5.92
C ILE A 66 1.47 12.44 7.45
N LEU A 67 1.70 13.61 8.07
CA LEU A 67 1.66 13.76 9.51
C LEU A 67 0.27 13.44 10.08
N LEU A 68 -0.79 13.95 9.44
CA LEU A 68 -2.18 13.65 9.82
C LEU A 68 -2.49 12.16 9.68
N GLY A 69 -2.09 11.52 8.58
CA GLY A 69 -2.20 10.06 8.43
C GLY A 69 -1.45 9.30 9.53
N THR A 70 -0.24 9.75 9.86
CA THR A 70 0.59 9.13 10.92
C THR A 70 -0.03 9.32 12.31
N THR A 71 -0.63 10.48 12.60
CA THR A 71 -1.36 10.72 13.86
C THR A 71 -2.59 9.82 13.97
N LEU A 72 -3.38 9.67 12.90
CA LEU A 72 -4.55 8.80 12.88
C LEU A 72 -4.15 7.35 13.14
N MET A 73 -3.07 6.91 12.51
CA MET A 73 -2.53 5.57 12.70
C MET A 73 -2.03 5.35 14.12
N ALA A 74 -1.33 6.33 14.71
CA ALA A 74 -0.87 6.27 16.10
C ALA A 74 -2.05 6.17 17.08
N ILE A 75 -3.13 6.92 16.86
CA ILE A 75 -4.37 6.82 17.66
C ILE A 75 -4.98 5.43 17.51
N GLY A 76 -4.97 4.87 16.31
CA GLY A 76 -5.44 3.51 16.04
C GLY A 76 -4.67 2.49 16.86
N THR A 77 -3.34 2.51 16.75
CA THR A 77 -2.48 1.54 17.46
C THR A 77 -2.66 1.65 18.98
N LEU A 78 -2.91 2.86 19.51
CA LEU A 78 -3.14 3.08 20.94
C LEU A 78 -4.48 2.50 21.43
N LYS A 79 -5.53 2.60 20.61
CA LYS A 79 -6.86 2.05 20.94
C LYS A 79 -6.90 0.52 20.94
N CYS A 80 -5.91 -0.13 20.36
CA CYS A 80 -5.79 -1.59 20.28
C CYS A 80 -5.28 -2.28 21.55
N THR A 81 -5.46 -1.63 22.69
CA THR A 81 -5.10 -2.16 24.01
C THR A 81 -6.35 -2.49 24.84
N SER A 82 -7.55 -2.48 24.25
CA SER A 82 -8.82 -2.62 25.00
C SER A 82 -9.53 -3.95 24.73
N TYR A 83 -9.95 -4.59 25.82
CA TYR A 83 -10.31 -6.02 25.91
C TYR A 83 -11.70 -6.41 25.35
N SER A 84 -12.30 -5.67 24.40
CA SER A 84 -13.69 -5.94 23.96
C SER A 84 -13.86 -6.13 22.43
N LEU A 85 -14.58 -7.20 22.04
CA LEU A 85 -14.86 -7.59 20.64
C LEU A 85 -15.48 -6.48 19.76
N PRO A 86 -16.39 -5.60 20.25
CA PRO A 86 -16.95 -4.51 19.44
C PRO A 86 -15.92 -3.41 19.11
N GLN A 87 -14.95 -3.18 20.00
CA GLN A 87 -13.88 -2.21 19.77
C GLN A 87 -12.91 -2.68 18.68
N ILE A 88 -12.68 -4.00 18.55
CA ILE A 88 -11.88 -4.60 17.46
C ILE A 88 -12.49 -4.31 16.09
N PHE A 89 -13.81 -4.44 15.94
CA PHE A 89 -14.49 -4.15 14.66
C PHE A 89 -14.45 -2.65 14.33
N ILE A 90 -14.72 -1.79 15.32
CA ILE A 90 -14.75 -0.34 15.13
C ILE A 90 -13.33 0.22 14.88
N GLY A 91 -12.30 -0.30 15.56
CA GLY A 91 -10.90 0.04 15.33
C GLY A 91 -10.41 -0.33 13.93
N ARG A 92 -10.89 -1.47 13.40
CA ARG A 92 -10.61 -1.91 12.03
C ARG A 92 -11.35 -1.11 10.96
N VAL A 93 -12.59 -0.68 11.21
CA VAL A 93 -13.39 0.14 10.28
C VAL A 93 -12.92 1.60 10.23
N ILE A 94 -12.56 2.19 11.36
CA ILE A 94 -12.28 3.64 11.44
C ILE A 94 -10.82 3.96 11.07
N LEU A 95 -9.88 2.99 11.18
CA LEU A 95 -8.45 3.27 11.05
C LEU A 95 -7.62 2.24 10.26
N GLY A 96 -8.22 1.23 9.63
CA GLY A 96 -7.56 0.41 8.60
C GLY A 96 -6.17 -0.16 8.91
N TYR A 97 -5.72 -0.27 10.17
CA TYR A 97 -4.28 -0.49 10.42
C TYR A 97 -3.89 -1.18 11.73
N VAL A 98 -4.79 -1.90 12.41
CA VAL A 98 -4.36 -2.52 13.66
C VAL A 98 -4.96 -3.89 13.95
N SER A 99 -4.03 -4.83 14.14
CA SER A 99 -4.19 -6.19 14.61
C SER A 99 -4.34 -6.23 16.13
N GLU A 100 -5.56 -6.28 16.63
CA GLU A 100 -5.85 -6.81 17.97
C GLU A 100 -6.08 -8.30 17.84
N ILE A 101 -5.18 -9.14 18.41
CA ILE A 101 -5.44 -10.51 18.92
C ILE A 101 -4.51 -10.81 20.11
N SER A 102 -5.07 -11.36 21.19
CA SER A 102 -4.40 -11.54 22.49
C SER A 102 -3.24 -12.54 22.42
N GLY A 103 -2.05 -12.10 22.82
CA GLY A 103 -0.84 -12.92 23.00
C GLY A 103 0.36 -12.02 23.34
N PHE A 104 1.30 -12.49 24.17
CA PHE A 104 2.51 -11.73 24.55
C PHE A 104 3.34 -11.35 23.32
N LEU A 105 3.46 -12.26 22.34
CA LEU A 105 4.18 -12.04 21.08
C LEU A 105 3.51 -10.98 20.19
N LEU A 106 2.17 -11.01 20.08
CA LEU A 106 1.39 -10.03 19.32
C LEU A 106 1.46 -8.63 19.93
N ARG A 107 1.56 -8.52 21.26
CA ARG A 107 1.76 -7.25 21.97
C ARG A 107 3.17 -6.68 21.81
N PHE A 108 4.16 -7.55 21.59
CA PHE A 108 5.51 -7.14 21.22
C PHE A 108 5.57 -6.64 19.77
N LEU A 109 4.87 -7.32 18.85
CA LEU A 109 4.82 -6.94 17.44
C LEU A 109 4.06 -5.62 17.21
N SER A 110 2.95 -5.39 17.90
CA SER A 110 2.29 -4.08 17.87
C SER A 110 3.16 -2.97 18.47
N ARG A 111 4.01 -3.28 19.45
CA ARG A 111 4.98 -2.34 20.01
C ARG A 111 6.10 -1.96 19.03
N THR A 112 6.50 -2.86 18.13
CA THR A 112 7.45 -2.54 17.06
C THR A 112 6.85 -1.62 15.98
N GLN A 113 5.53 -1.59 15.80
CA GLN A 113 4.85 -0.63 14.91
C GLN A 113 5.03 0.82 15.38
N PHE A 114 4.98 1.07 16.69
CA PHE A 114 5.23 2.39 17.28
C PHE A 114 6.63 2.92 16.99
N MET A 115 7.63 2.05 16.82
CA MET A 115 8.98 2.46 16.44
C MET A 115 8.98 3.16 15.08
N PHE A 116 8.28 2.59 14.08
CA PHE A 116 8.19 3.19 12.75
C PHE A 116 7.39 4.50 12.76
N ILE A 117 6.31 4.56 13.55
CA ILE A 117 5.52 5.79 13.75
C ILE A 117 6.41 6.88 14.36
N PHE A 118 7.20 6.55 15.38
CA PHE A 118 8.12 7.50 16.00
C PHE A 118 9.18 8.01 15.02
N VAL A 119 9.78 7.12 14.22
CA VAL A 119 10.72 7.51 13.17
C VAL A 119 10.07 8.49 12.19
N LEU A 120 8.84 8.21 11.73
CA LEU A 120 8.11 9.13 10.85
C LEU A 120 7.84 10.48 11.52
N PHE A 121 7.41 10.51 12.79
CA PHE A 121 7.22 11.75 13.53
C PHE A 121 8.50 12.54 13.74
N ALA A 122 9.65 11.87 13.89
CA ALA A 122 10.93 12.53 14.04
C ALA A 122 11.45 13.10 12.70
N THR A 123 11.27 12.38 11.58
CA THR A 123 11.84 12.76 10.29
C THR A 123 10.96 13.73 9.50
N ILE A 124 9.62 13.60 9.55
CA ILE A 124 8.70 14.42 8.74
C ILE A 124 8.84 15.93 9.02
N PRO A 125 8.98 16.40 10.28
CA PRO A 125 9.16 17.83 10.56
C PRO A 125 10.37 18.46 9.88
N TRP A 126 11.42 17.68 9.61
CA TRP A 126 12.63 18.15 8.91
C TRP A 126 12.52 18.13 7.39
N LEU A 127 11.54 17.44 6.83
CA LEU A 127 11.37 17.38 5.38
C LEU A 127 10.78 18.71 4.87
N PRO A 128 11.36 19.33 3.82
CA PRO A 128 10.77 20.48 3.18
C PRO A 128 9.45 20.11 2.50
N GLU A 129 8.54 21.07 2.38
CA GLU A 129 7.31 20.90 1.61
C GLU A 129 7.63 20.94 0.11
N SER A 130 6.74 20.40 -0.72
CA SER A 130 6.97 20.39 -2.17
C SER A 130 7.02 21.82 -2.75
N PRO A 131 8.07 22.21 -3.51
CA PRO A 131 8.18 23.54 -4.13
C PRO A 131 6.97 23.92 -4.98
N ARG A 132 6.42 22.96 -5.72
CA ARG A 132 5.20 23.14 -6.52
C ARG A 132 3.98 23.53 -5.67
N TRP A 133 3.81 22.90 -4.51
CA TRP A 133 2.69 23.21 -3.61
C TRP A 133 2.85 24.60 -2.99
N LEU A 134 4.08 24.96 -2.59
CA LEU A 134 4.39 26.29 -2.05
C LEU A 134 4.11 27.40 -3.08
N MET A 135 4.52 27.21 -4.33
CA MET A 135 4.19 28.16 -5.42
C MET A 135 2.69 28.22 -5.69
N GLN A 136 1.96 27.09 -5.64
CA GLN A 136 0.50 27.08 -5.79
C GLN A 136 -0.21 27.87 -4.67
N LYS A 137 0.36 27.94 -3.47
CA LYS A 137 -0.15 28.72 -2.32
C LYS A 137 0.33 30.17 -2.30
N GLY A 138 1.24 30.56 -3.20
CA GLY A 138 1.81 31.91 -3.26
C GLY A 138 3.04 32.13 -2.40
N TYR A 139 3.60 31.08 -1.77
CA TYR A 139 4.87 31.15 -1.02
C TYR A 139 6.07 30.98 -1.95
N GLU A 140 6.23 31.91 -2.90
CA GLU A 140 7.22 31.81 -3.98
C GLU A 140 8.67 31.84 -3.46
N LYS A 141 8.97 32.72 -2.50
CA LYS A 141 10.33 32.87 -1.93
C LYS A 141 10.83 31.58 -1.27
N GLU A 142 9.99 30.96 -0.45
CA GLU A 142 10.29 29.69 0.23
C GLU A 142 10.42 28.54 -0.79
N ALA A 143 9.60 28.54 -1.84
CA ALA A 143 9.70 27.54 -2.90
C ALA A 143 11.02 27.62 -3.67
N ILE A 144 11.50 28.83 -3.98
CA ILE A 144 12.77 29.05 -4.69
C ILE A 144 13.95 28.63 -3.80
N GLU A 145 13.92 28.97 -2.51
CA GLU A 145 14.95 28.55 -1.56
C GLU A 145 15.03 27.01 -1.50
N ILE A 146 13.90 26.33 -1.33
CA ILE A 146 13.88 24.86 -1.32
C ILE A 146 14.33 24.27 -2.66
N LEU A 147 13.93 24.86 -3.79
CA LEU A 147 14.35 24.40 -5.12
C LEU A 147 15.86 24.52 -5.29
N SER A 148 16.45 25.63 -4.84
CA SER A 148 17.90 25.87 -4.86
C SER A 148 18.66 24.86 -4.00
N CYS A 149 18.12 24.50 -2.82
CA CYS A 149 18.70 23.47 -1.95
C CYS A 149 18.58 22.05 -2.53
N ILE A 150 17.51 21.74 -3.27
CA ILE A 150 17.32 20.42 -3.89
C ILE A 150 18.30 20.23 -5.05
N GLU A 151 18.49 21.25 -5.87
CA GLU A 151 19.36 21.21 -7.05
C GLU A 151 20.83 21.53 -6.72
N ASP A 152 21.13 21.85 -5.46
CA ASP A 152 22.45 22.25 -4.94
C ASP A 152 23.09 23.39 -5.75
N LYS A 153 22.29 24.41 -6.08
CA LYS A 153 22.67 25.53 -6.95
C LYS A 153 22.26 26.86 -6.33
N PRO A 154 22.94 27.97 -6.66
CA PRO A 154 22.51 29.29 -6.22
C PRO A 154 21.12 29.63 -6.79
N ILE A 155 20.40 30.49 -6.06
CA ILE A 155 19.04 30.91 -6.40
C ILE A 155 18.93 31.49 -7.82
N ASP A 156 19.97 32.19 -8.27
CA ASP A 156 20.02 32.85 -9.58
C ASP A 156 20.55 31.93 -10.70
N ASP A 157 20.82 30.65 -10.43
CA ASP A 157 21.28 29.73 -11.47
C ASP A 157 20.22 29.60 -12.58
N PRO A 158 20.61 29.69 -13.87
CA PRO A 158 19.68 29.57 -14.99
C PRO A 158 18.82 28.31 -14.96
N TYR A 159 19.34 27.21 -14.40
CA TYR A 159 18.61 25.95 -14.27
C TYR A 159 17.47 26.06 -13.25
N VAL A 160 17.74 26.67 -12.08
CA VAL A 160 16.74 26.86 -11.02
C VAL A 160 15.64 27.81 -11.49
N VAL A 161 16.01 28.88 -12.18
CA VAL A 161 15.06 29.83 -12.78
C VAL A 161 14.21 29.17 -13.87
N ALA A 162 14.82 28.36 -14.74
CA ALA A 162 14.07 27.63 -15.77
C ALA A 162 13.07 26.65 -15.16
N GLN A 163 13.48 25.88 -14.15
CA GLN A 163 12.63 24.92 -13.46
C GLN A 163 11.50 25.62 -12.69
N LYS A 164 11.79 26.76 -12.05
CA LYS A 164 10.77 27.62 -11.43
C LYS A 164 9.72 28.06 -12.46
N ASN A 165 10.16 28.62 -13.59
CA ASN A 165 9.27 29.10 -14.65
C ASN A 165 8.43 27.96 -15.25
N GLU A 166 8.98 26.76 -15.38
CA GLU A 166 8.25 25.57 -15.84
C GLU A 166 7.12 25.17 -14.87
N ILE A 167 7.42 25.15 -13.57
CA ILE A 167 6.42 24.84 -12.55
C ILE A 167 5.35 25.94 -12.50
N GLU A 168 5.74 27.21 -12.58
CA GLU A 168 4.83 28.35 -12.61
C GLU A 168 3.90 28.27 -13.83
N TYR A 169 4.45 28.04 -15.02
CA TYR A 169 3.67 27.81 -16.24
C TYR A 169 2.68 26.65 -16.08
N THR A 170 3.12 25.53 -15.49
CA THR A 170 2.26 24.38 -15.24
C THR A 170 1.11 24.73 -14.29
N ILE A 171 1.36 25.51 -13.24
CA ILE A 171 0.32 25.92 -12.28
C ILE A 171 -0.69 26.87 -12.94
N TYR A 172 -0.24 27.83 -13.75
CA TYR A 172 -1.14 28.70 -14.53
C TYR A 172 -1.99 27.88 -15.49
N TYR A 173 -1.35 26.99 -16.26
CA TYR A 173 -2.04 26.10 -17.19
C TYR A 173 -3.07 25.21 -16.49
N GLU A 174 -2.75 24.64 -15.33
CA GLU A 174 -3.66 23.81 -14.53
C GLU A 174 -4.80 24.60 -13.90
N ARG A 175 -4.58 25.86 -13.50
CA ARG A 175 -5.65 26.73 -12.97
C ARG A 175 -6.64 27.14 -14.06
N ASP A 176 -6.13 27.51 -15.23
CA ASP A 176 -6.96 27.98 -16.34
C ASP A 176 -7.71 26.83 -17.03
N ASN A 177 -7.13 25.63 -17.04
CA ASN A 177 -7.73 24.42 -17.63
C ASN A 177 -8.16 23.40 -16.57
N ALA A 178 -8.48 23.84 -15.35
CA ALA A 178 -8.91 22.97 -14.27
C ALA A 178 -10.23 22.25 -14.64
N ILE A 179 -10.14 20.98 -15.03
CA ILE A 179 -11.30 20.19 -15.42
C ILE A 179 -12.09 19.79 -14.17
N ARG A 180 -13.39 20.07 -14.14
CA ARG A 180 -14.27 19.65 -13.05
C ARG A 180 -14.49 18.14 -13.11
N TRP A 181 -14.66 17.50 -11.95
CA TRP A 181 -14.90 16.05 -11.84
C TRP A 181 -16.08 15.57 -12.68
N ASP A 182 -17.13 16.38 -12.77
CA ASP A 182 -18.32 16.10 -13.57
C ASP A 182 -17.98 16.04 -15.06
N ASP A 183 -17.10 16.91 -15.55
CA ASP A 183 -16.72 16.95 -16.97
C ASP A 183 -15.81 15.77 -17.36
N ILE A 184 -14.98 15.28 -16.42
CA ILE A 184 -14.15 14.07 -16.61
C ILE A 184 -15.02 12.81 -16.65
N LEU A 185 -16.01 12.69 -15.75
CA LEU A 185 -16.86 11.50 -15.60
C LEU A 185 -18.00 11.42 -16.64
N LEU A 186 -18.57 12.57 -17.03
CA LEU A 186 -19.67 12.63 -18.00
C LEU A 186 -19.19 12.65 -19.46
N CYS A 187 -17.88 12.52 -19.71
CA CYS A 187 -17.28 12.56 -21.05
C CYS A 187 -17.76 13.77 -21.88
N ARG A 188 -18.02 14.91 -21.23
CA ARG A 188 -18.57 16.07 -21.94
C ARG A 188 -17.47 16.64 -22.83
N LYS A 189 -17.68 16.61 -24.15
CA LYS A 189 -16.75 17.15 -25.15
C LYS A 189 -16.59 18.65 -24.94
N THR A 190 -15.61 19.04 -24.13
CA THR A 190 -15.13 20.42 -24.05
C THR A 190 -13.64 20.33 -23.75
N ASP A 191 -12.84 20.01 -24.78
CA ASP A 191 -11.93 21.01 -25.37
C ASP A 191 -10.92 20.42 -26.35
N SER A 192 -10.51 21.30 -27.26
CA SER A 192 -9.57 21.19 -28.38
C SER A 192 -8.15 20.75 -28.05
N THR A 193 -7.88 20.32 -26.82
CA THR A 193 -6.54 19.94 -26.38
C THR A 193 -6.56 18.49 -25.93
N ASP A 194 -5.75 17.67 -26.60
CA ASP A 194 -5.67 16.21 -26.58
C ASP A 194 -5.19 15.61 -25.23
N SER A 195 -5.69 16.11 -24.09
CA SER A 195 -5.23 15.70 -22.75
C SER A 195 -5.68 14.29 -22.38
N LYS A 196 -6.69 13.73 -23.08
CA LYS A 196 -7.22 12.37 -22.91
C LYS A 196 -7.32 11.98 -21.42
N SER A 197 -7.78 12.91 -20.57
CA SER A 197 -7.77 12.77 -19.10
C SER A 197 -8.49 11.52 -18.62
N LEU A 198 -9.62 11.16 -19.23
CA LEU A 198 -10.34 9.92 -18.93
C LEU A 198 -9.48 8.68 -19.21
N ARG A 199 -8.77 8.63 -20.35
CA ARG A 199 -7.88 7.51 -20.67
C ARG A 199 -6.75 7.41 -19.64
N ARG A 200 -6.20 8.53 -19.19
CA ARG A 200 -5.15 8.55 -18.14
C ARG A 200 -5.70 8.08 -16.80
N LEU A 201 -6.90 8.52 -16.42
CA LEU A 201 -7.59 8.10 -15.21
C LEU A 201 -7.89 6.60 -15.24
N ILE A 202 -8.46 6.08 -16.34
CA ILE A 202 -8.74 4.66 -16.51
C ILE A 202 -7.45 3.84 -16.53
N LEU A 203 -6.37 4.32 -17.13
CA LEU A 203 -5.09 3.61 -17.13
C LEU A 203 -4.48 3.55 -15.71
N GLY A 204 -4.54 4.66 -14.97
CA GLY A 204 -4.06 4.71 -13.58
C GLY A 204 -4.90 3.87 -12.63
N ALA A 205 -6.23 4.04 -12.63
CA ALA A 205 -7.14 3.26 -11.81
C ALA A 205 -7.15 1.78 -12.21
N GLY A 206 -7.14 1.50 -13.52
CA GLY A 206 -7.14 0.15 -14.07
C GLY A 206 -5.87 -0.63 -13.72
N THR A 207 -4.70 0.02 -13.73
CA THR A 207 -3.45 -0.65 -13.29
C THR A 207 -3.48 -1.00 -11.81
N GLN A 208 -4.01 -0.13 -10.94
CA GLN A 208 -4.20 -0.44 -9.52
C GLN A 208 -5.24 -1.54 -9.29
N PHE A 209 -6.32 -1.56 -10.06
CA PHE A 209 -7.32 -2.62 -10.02
C PHE A 209 -6.73 -3.98 -10.40
N MET A 210 -5.95 -4.05 -11.48
CA MET A 210 -5.28 -5.29 -11.91
C MET A 210 -4.29 -5.80 -10.87
N GLN A 211 -3.55 -4.92 -10.19
CA GLN A 211 -2.66 -5.30 -9.08
C GLN A 211 -3.40 -5.99 -7.92
N GLN A 212 -4.63 -5.58 -7.61
CA GLN A 212 -5.43 -6.25 -6.59
C GLN A 212 -6.05 -7.57 -7.09
N PHE A 213 -6.47 -7.61 -8.36
CA PHE A 213 -7.07 -8.80 -8.97
C PHE A 213 -6.09 -9.98 -9.09
N GLU A 214 -4.81 -9.66 -9.23
CA GLU A 214 -3.70 -10.61 -9.16
C GLU A 214 -3.59 -11.34 -7.79
N CYS A 215 -4.43 -10.97 -6.81
CA CYS A 215 -4.61 -11.65 -5.52
C CYS A 215 -3.31 -11.78 -4.71
N ILE A 216 -2.38 -10.85 -4.87
CA ILE A 216 -1.09 -10.85 -4.15
C ILE A 216 -1.30 -10.81 -2.62
N ASN A 217 -2.30 -10.07 -2.15
CA ASN A 217 -2.64 -9.95 -0.75
C ASN A 217 -3.16 -11.29 -0.19
N LEU A 218 -4.06 -11.96 -0.93
CA LEU A 218 -4.60 -13.26 -0.54
C LEU A 218 -3.47 -14.29 -0.43
N MET A 219 -2.63 -14.38 -1.45
CA MET A 219 -1.51 -15.34 -1.43
C MET A 219 -0.56 -15.04 -0.27
N SER A 220 -0.25 -13.78 -0.02
CA SER A 220 0.63 -13.38 1.09
C SER A 220 0.06 -13.76 2.46
N TYR A 221 -1.25 -13.60 2.70
CA TYR A 221 -1.86 -13.94 3.99
C TYR A 221 -2.08 -15.44 4.21
N TYR A 222 -2.43 -16.17 3.15
CA TYR A 222 -2.86 -17.56 3.28
C TYR A 222 -1.79 -18.57 2.85
N LEU A 223 -0.64 -18.13 2.32
CA LEU A 223 0.47 -19.02 1.93
C LEU A 223 0.82 -20.07 2.99
N PRO A 224 1.00 -19.73 4.28
CA PRO A 224 1.37 -20.75 5.26
C PRO A 224 0.21 -21.74 5.52
N THR A 225 -1.03 -21.25 5.50
CA THR A 225 -2.22 -22.11 5.62
C THR A 225 -2.33 -23.09 4.45
N VAL A 226 -2.03 -22.62 3.23
CA VAL A 226 -2.06 -23.47 2.03
C VAL A 226 -1.00 -24.56 2.13
N LEU A 227 0.23 -24.21 2.55
CA LEU A 227 1.33 -25.15 2.69
C LEU A 227 1.09 -26.20 3.79
N MET A 228 0.48 -25.83 4.91
CA MET A 228 0.14 -26.81 5.96
C MET A 228 -1.02 -27.72 5.54
N LYS A 229 -2.12 -27.16 5.02
CA LYS A 229 -3.36 -27.93 4.77
C LYS A 229 -3.35 -28.73 3.48
N PHE A 230 -2.78 -28.20 2.40
CA PHE A 230 -2.81 -28.85 1.09
C PHE A 230 -1.52 -29.59 0.75
N VAL A 231 -0.38 -29.17 1.31
CA VAL A 231 0.93 -29.83 1.06
C VAL A 231 1.34 -30.73 2.23
N GLY A 232 0.77 -30.54 3.43
CA GLY A 232 1.07 -31.37 4.61
C GLY A 232 2.45 -31.13 5.22
N LEU A 233 3.06 -29.96 4.97
CA LEU A 233 4.39 -29.61 5.49
C LEU A 233 4.36 -29.36 7.00
N SER A 234 5.46 -29.69 7.67
CA SER A 234 5.62 -29.40 9.10
C SER A 234 5.66 -27.90 9.37
N ASP A 235 5.13 -27.52 10.53
CA ASP A 235 5.09 -26.15 11.06
C ASP A 235 6.40 -25.35 10.92
N SER A 236 7.54 -25.98 11.24
CA SER A 236 8.86 -25.36 11.15
C SER A 236 9.27 -25.09 9.71
N MET A 237 8.99 -26.03 8.80
CA MET A 237 9.29 -25.89 7.38
C MET A 237 8.42 -24.82 6.72
N VAL A 238 7.12 -24.76 7.07
CA VAL A 238 6.19 -23.75 6.55
C VAL A 238 6.59 -22.34 6.96
N ARG A 239 6.97 -22.14 8.22
CA ARG A 239 7.45 -20.83 8.70
C ARG A 239 8.74 -20.42 7.99
N LEU A 240 9.67 -21.36 7.78
CA LEU A 240 10.90 -21.11 7.03
C LEU A 240 10.59 -20.70 5.57
N LEU A 241 9.70 -21.43 4.89
CA LEU A 241 9.35 -21.16 3.50
C LEU A 241 8.64 -19.80 3.35
N THR A 242 7.82 -19.44 4.32
CA THR A 242 7.17 -18.11 4.39
C THR A 242 8.21 -17.00 4.55
N ALA A 243 9.22 -17.19 5.40
CA ALA A 243 10.31 -16.23 5.57
C ALA A 243 11.14 -16.08 4.28
N VAL A 244 11.46 -17.20 3.61
CA VAL A 244 12.18 -17.19 2.32
C VAL A 244 11.38 -16.46 1.24
N ASN A 245 10.06 -16.65 1.20
CA ASN A 245 9.18 -15.93 0.28
C ASN A 245 9.26 -14.41 0.48
N SER A 246 9.21 -13.92 1.73
CA SER A 246 9.35 -12.49 2.03
C SER A 246 10.72 -11.91 1.63
N VAL A 247 11.81 -12.65 1.83
CA VAL A 247 13.15 -12.24 1.36
C VAL A 247 13.22 -12.21 -0.17
N THR A 248 12.56 -13.17 -0.83
CA THR A 248 12.50 -13.22 -2.29
C THR A 248 11.79 -11.99 -2.86
N TYR A 249 10.70 -11.53 -2.24
CA TYR A 249 10.06 -10.26 -2.61
C TYR A 249 11.01 -9.06 -2.53
N LEU A 250 11.83 -8.98 -1.48
CA LEU A 250 12.80 -7.90 -1.32
C LEU A 250 13.84 -7.91 -2.44
N ILE A 251 14.43 -9.08 -2.72
CA ILE A 251 15.44 -9.25 -3.77
C ILE A 251 14.85 -8.91 -5.14
N CYS A 252 13.67 -9.45 -5.47
CA CYS A 252 13.00 -9.18 -6.74
C CYS A 252 12.65 -7.69 -6.91
N THR A 253 12.25 -7.00 -5.84
CA THR A 253 11.96 -5.56 -5.88
C THR A 253 13.22 -4.75 -6.17
N CYS A 254 14.34 -5.07 -5.51
CA CYS A 254 15.64 -4.43 -5.80
C CYS A 254 16.08 -4.65 -7.25
N CYS A 255 15.94 -5.87 -7.77
CA CYS A 255 16.24 -6.18 -9.18
C CYS A 255 15.32 -5.41 -10.14
N ALA A 256 14.03 -5.28 -9.81
CA ALA A 256 13.07 -4.56 -10.65
C ALA A 256 13.40 -3.06 -10.79
N VAL A 257 13.94 -2.43 -9.74
CA VAL A 257 14.40 -1.04 -9.79
C VAL A 257 15.52 -0.85 -10.82
N GLY A 258 16.48 -1.78 -10.90
CA GLY A 258 17.53 -1.70 -11.94
C GLY A 258 17.02 -2.05 -13.35
N LEU A 259 16.02 -2.93 -13.44
CA LEU A 259 15.47 -3.38 -14.72
C LEU A 259 14.53 -2.35 -15.37
N ILE A 260 13.87 -1.51 -14.57
CA ILE A 260 12.88 -0.54 -15.05
C ILE A 260 13.49 0.51 -15.98
N GLU A 261 14.74 0.89 -15.74
CA GLU A 261 15.48 1.87 -16.55
C GLU A 261 15.89 1.28 -17.90
N ARG A 262 16.18 -0.02 -17.96
CA ARG A 262 16.64 -0.70 -19.18
C ARG A 262 15.50 -1.16 -20.08
N MET A 263 14.47 -1.80 -19.52
CA MET A 263 13.38 -2.43 -20.28
C MET A 263 12.16 -1.53 -20.46
N GLY A 264 12.11 -0.41 -19.75
CA GLY A 264 10.95 0.47 -19.70
C GLY A 264 9.77 -0.14 -18.93
N ARG A 265 8.87 0.74 -18.47
CA ARG A 265 7.77 0.36 -17.55
C ARG A 265 6.78 -0.65 -18.14
N ARG A 266 6.40 -0.47 -19.42
CA ARG A 266 5.41 -1.33 -20.09
C ARG A 266 5.95 -2.74 -20.32
N GLY A 267 7.19 -2.85 -20.79
CA GLY A 267 7.84 -4.15 -21.03
C GLY A 267 7.99 -4.93 -19.73
N LEU A 268 8.40 -4.25 -18.66
CA LEU A 268 8.57 -4.85 -17.34
C LEU A 268 7.25 -5.39 -16.76
N MET A 269 6.16 -4.62 -16.86
CA MET A 269 4.84 -5.08 -16.40
C MET A 269 4.38 -6.34 -17.16
N MET A 270 4.50 -6.36 -18.50
CA MET A 270 4.08 -7.52 -19.29
C MET A 270 4.92 -8.78 -18.98
N LEU A 271 6.23 -8.61 -18.77
CA LEU A 271 7.12 -9.72 -18.39
C LEU A 271 6.71 -10.34 -17.05
N PHE A 272 6.48 -9.51 -16.02
CA PHE A 272 6.09 -10.00 -14.71
C PHE A 272 4.71 -10.67 -14.73
N THR A 273 3.73 -10.08 -15.41
CA THR A 273 2.41 -10.69 -15.56
C THR A 273 2.47 -12.04 -16.30
N ALA A 274 3.31 -12.17 -17.33
CA ALA A 274 3.52 -13.45 -18.00
C ALA A 274 4.19 -14.48 -17.06
N GLY A 275 5.22 -14.08 -16.32
CA GLY A 275 5.86 -14.93 -15.32
C GLY A 275 4.89 -15.42 -14.23
N GLN A 276 4.03 -14.52 -13.74
CA GLN A 276 3.00 -14.83 -12.76
C GLN A 276 1.97 -15.82 -13.32
N PHE A 277 1.53 -15.64 -14.57
CA PHE A 277 0.64 -16.57 -15.25
C PHE A 277 1.22 -18.00 -15.30
N PHE A 278 2.49 -18.14 -15.69
CA PHE A 278 3.15 -19.45 -15.70
C PHE A 278 3.28 -20.04 -14.29
N ALA A 279 3.63 -19.23 -13.28
CA ALA A 279 3.75 -19.71 -11.91
C ALA A 279 2.42 -20.24 -11.36
N PHE A 280 1.32 -19.50 -11.54
CA PHE A 280 0.00 -19.96 -11.10
C PHE A 280 -0.51 -21.19 -11.85
N LEU A 281 -0.22 -21.28 -13.14
CA LEU A 281 -0.54 -22.46 -13.93
C LEU A 281 0.21 -23.69 -13.40
N ASN A 282 1.49 -23.56 -13.07
CA ASN A 282 2.28 -24.63 -12.45
C ASN A 282 1.72 -25.03 -11.06
N ILE A 283 1.41 -24.05 -10.20
CA ILE A 283 0.81 -24.32 -8.88
C ILE A 283 -0.50 -25.09 -9.02
N THR A 284 -1.37 -24.69 -9.95
CA THR A 284 -2.67 -25.33 -10.18
C THR A 284 -2.50 -26.78 -10.63
N ILE A 285 -1.55 -27.04 -11.53
CA ILE A 285 -1.25 -28.40 -12.01
C ILE A 285 -0.71 -29.26 -10.85
N LEU A 286 0.26 -28.75 -10.08
CA LEU A 286 0.86 -29.48 -8.97
C LEU A 286 -0.15 -29.81 -7.88
N LEU A 287 -1.03 -28.87 -7.52
CA LEU A 287 -2.12 -29.11 -6.57
C LEU A 287 -3.08 -30.19 -7.08
N ARG A 288 -3.43 -30.18 -8.36
CA ARG A 288 -4.28 -31.22 -8.96
C ARG A 288 -3.65 -32.61 -8.88
N TYR A 289 -2.34 -32.73 -9.11
CA TYR A 289 -1.61 -33.99 -8.95
C TYR A 289 -1.52 -34.42 -7.48
N ALA A 290 -1.32 -33.49 -6.56
CA ALA A 290 -1.30 -33.78 -5.12
C ALA A 290 -2.65 -34.32 -4.64
N GLU A 291 -3.77 -33.72 -5.05
CA GLU A 291 -5.12 -34.24 -4.74
C GLU A 291 -5.37 -35.62 -5.35
N ALA A 292 -4.95 -35.84 -6.60
CA ALA A 292 -5.12 -37.13 -7.27
C ALA A 292 -4.34 -38.26 -6.58
N ASN A 293 -3.15 -37.97 -6.04
CA ASN A 293 -2.34 -38.92 -5.29
C ASN A 293 -2.82 -39.09 -3.83
N ALA A 294 -3.49 -38.09 -3.26
CA ALA A 294 -4.08 -38.18 -1.92
C ALA A 294 -5.39 -39.02 -1.91
N GLY A 295 -6.06 -39.16 -3.06
CA GLY A 295 -7.26 -40.00 -3.21
C GLY A 295 -7.00 -41.49 -3.48
N THR A 296 -5.73 -41.92 -3.55
CA THR A 296 -5.33 -43.31 -3.85
C THR A 296 -4.74 -44.07 -2.65
N VAL A 297 -4.96 -43.59 -1.42
CA VAL A 297 -4.62 -44.30 -0.18
C VAL A 297 -5.87 -44.53 0.67
#